data_AF-A0A2E0VZZ8-F1
#
_entry.id   AF-A0A2E0VZZ8-F1
#
_cell.length_a   1.000
_cell.length_b   1.000
_cell.length_c   1.000
_cell.angle_alpha   90.00
_cell.angle_beta   90.00
_cell.angle_gamma   90.00
#
_symmetry.space_group_name_H-M   'P 1'
#
loop_
_entity.id
_entity.type
_entity.pdbx_description
1 polymer ?
#
loop_
_entity_poly.entity_id
_entity_poly.type
_entity_poly.pdbx_seq_one_letter_code
_entity_poly.pdbx_strand_id
1 'polypeptide(L)'
;MGQQQLLLIVVGIIIVGIAVIIGINIYHANSIETNRNNVTNELVNLAADAQKYFRKPREYGGGSNSFIGWSVPRQLANTSSGSFEIDGEILDDEINIIGTGTEVITDNDTVKVNIKVLPNNYNVTIIN
;
A
#
# COMPACT_ATOMS: atom_id res chain seq x y z
N MET A 1 -22.64 -21.64 48.25
CA MET A 1 -21.82 -20.45 47.94
C MET A 1 -20.68 -20.77 46.97
N GLY A 2 -19.92 -21.86 47.13
CA GLY A 2 -18.86 -22.25 46.18
C GLY A 2 -19.32 -22.44 44.73
N GLN A 3 -20.51 -23.02 44.49
CA GLN A 3 -21.03 -23.25 43.13
C GLN A 3 -21.37 -21.95 42.37
N GLN A 4 -21.85 -20.90 43.04
CA GLN A 4 -22.17 -19.62 42.41
C GLN A 4 -20.91 -18.80 42.10
N GLN A 5 -19.91 -18.85 42.98
CA GLN A 5 -18.62 -18.20 42.72
C GLN A 5 -17.87 -18.86 41.56
N LEU A 6 -17.93 -20.19 41.47
CA LEU A 6 -17.34 -20.93 40.35
C LEU A 6 -17.99 -20.56 39.02
N LEU A 7 -19.32 -20.39 38.99
CA LEU A 7 -20.05 -19.94 37.82
C LEU A 7 -19.61 -18.54 37.36
N LEU A 8 -19.48 -17.59 38.29
CA LEU A 8 -19.08 -16.21 37.98
C LEU A 8 -17.66 -16.13 37.40
N ILE A 9 -16.73 -16.95 37.91
CA ILE A 9 -15.36 -17.04 37.37
C ILE A 9 -15.40 -17.56 35.93
N VAL A 10 -16.16 -18.62 35.66
CA VAL A 10 -16.28 -19.20 34.32
C VAL A 10 -16.85 -18.18 33.32
N VAL A 11 -17.89 -17.44 33.71
CA VAL A 11 -18.46 -16.38 32.86
C VAL A 11 -17.44 -15.28 32.57
N GLY A 12 -16.67 -14.85 33.58
CA GLY A 12 -15.62 -13.85 33.39
C GLY A 12 -14.54 -14.28 32.40
N ILE A 13 -14.09 -15.54 32.47
CA ILE A 13 -13.06 -16.08 31.57
C ILE A 13 -13.58 -16.17 30.13
N ILE A 14 -14.84 -16.58 29.93
CA ILE A 14 -15.46 -16.63 28.59
C ILE A 14 -15.46 -15.25 27.93
N ILE A 15 -15.84 -14.21 28.69
CA ILE A 15 -15.87 -12.83 28.18
C ILE A 15 -14.47 -12.36 27.79
N VAL A 16 -13.47 -12.59 28.65
CA VAL A 16 -12.07 -12.21 28.36
C VAL A 16 -11.54 -12.97 27.14
N GLY A 17 -11.84 -14.26 27.01
CA GLY A 17 -11.43 -15.08 25.87
C GLY A 17 -11.94 -14.54 24.54
N ILE A 18 -13.21 -14.14 24.46
CA ILE A 18 -13.80 -13.54 23.26
C ILE A 18 -13.17 -12.17 22.96
N ALA A 19 -12.95 -11.34 23.99
CA ALA A 19 -12.37 -10.02 23.82
C ALA A 19 -10.95 -10.08 23.21
N VAL A 20 -10.13 -11.06 23.60
CA VAL A 20 -8.78 -11.25 23.04
C VAL A 20 -8.83 -11.59 21.55
N ILE A 21 -9.71 -12.51 21.15
CA ILE A 21 -9.83 -12.92 19.74
C ILE A 21 -10.28 -11.74 18.86
N ILE A 22 -11.27 -10.97 19.32
CA ILE A 22 -11.74 -9.78 18.61
C ILE A 22 -10.62 -8.73 18.52
N GLY A 23 -9.89 -8.51 19.62
CA GLY A 23 -8.76 -7.57 19.65
C GLY A 23 -7.68 -7.93 18.65
N ILE A 24 -7.33 -9.21 18.53
CA ILE A 24 -6.36 -9.71 17.55
C ILE A 24 -6.85 -9.46 16.11
N ASN A 25 -8.12 -9.77 15.81
CA ASN A 25 -8.68 -9.55 14.47
C ASN A 25 -8.65 -8.08 14.06
N ILE A 26 -8.99 -7.16 14.97
CA ILE A 26 -8.94 -5.71 14.74
C ILE A 26 -7.49 -5.25 14.54
N TYR A 27 -6.55 -5.78 15.32
CA TYR A 27 -5.13 -5.47 15.17
C TYR A 27 -4.61 -5.87 13.79
N HIS A 28 -4.91 -7.08 13.32
CA HIS A 28 -4.53 -7.54 11.97
C HIS A 28 -5.15 -6.66 10.88
N ALA A 29 -6.44 -6.36 10.96
CA ALA A 29 -7.11 -5.49 9.99
C ALA A 29 -6.49 -4.08 9.94
N ASN A 30 -6.12 -3.52 11.10
CA ASN A 30 -5.45 -2.23 11.17
C ASN A 30 -4.01 -2.26 10.61
N SER A 31 -3.28 -3.38 10.79
CA SER A 31 -1.94 -3.54 10.22
C SER A 31 -1.99 -3.52 8.69
N ILE A 32 -2.90 -4.30 8.11
CA ILE A 32 -3.15 -4.36 6.67
C ILE A 32 -3.51 -2.97 6.12
N GLU A 33 -4.45 -2.28 6.77
CA GLU A 33 -4.89 -0.95 6.33
C GLU A 33 -3.79 0.10 6.46
N THR A 34 -2.98 0.05 7.51
CA THR A 34 -1.83 0.94 7.68
C THR A 34 -0.79 0.72 6.57
N ASN A 35 -0.50 -0.55 6.24
CA ASN A 35 0.41 -0.89 5.15
C ASN A 35 -0.13 -0.40 3.80
N ARG A 36 -1.43 -0.59 3.53
CA ARG A 36 -2.09 -0.06 2.33
C ARG A 36 -1.98 1.44 2.19
N ASN A 37 -2.18 2.17 3.29
CA ASN A 37 -2.05 3.62 3.30
C ASN A 37 -0.58 4.04 3.07
N ASN A 38 0.39 3.34 3.64
CA ASN A 38 1.81 3.62 3.41
C ASN A 38 2.22 3.38 1.96
N VAL A 39 1.84 2.23 1.38
CA VAL A 39 2.10 1.92 -0.05
C VAL A 39 1.44 2.97 -0.95
N THR A 40 0.20 3.36 -0.66
CA THR A 40 -0.50 4.39 -1.42
C THR A 40 0.22 5.75 -1.35
N ASN A 41 0.67 6.16 -0.16
CA ASN A 41 1.41 7.41 0.01
C ASN A 41 2.74 7.40 -0.77
N GLU A 42 3.46 6.28 -0.77
CA GLU A 42 4.69 6.14 -1.54
C GLU A 42 4.43 6.16 -3.06
N LEU A 43 3.36 5.52 -3.53
CA LEU A 43 2.92 5.60 -4.92
C LEU A 43 2.56 7.04 -5.33
N VAL A 44 1.88 7.79 -4.47
CA VAL A 44 1.58 9.21 -4.75
C VAL A 44 2.86 10.05 -4.83
N ASN A 45 3.85 9.79 -3.98
CA ASN A 45 5.16 10.44 -4.08
C ASN A 45 5.88 10.08 -5.40
N LEU A 46 5.84 8.81 -5.80
CA LEU A 46 6.39 8.37 -7.09
C LEU A 46 5.67 9.01 -8.28
N ALA A 47 4.34 9.15 -8.20
CA ALA A 47 3.56 9.84 -9.23
C ALA A 47 3.95 11.32 -9.36
N ALA A 48 4.17 12.01 -8.24
CA ALA A 48 4.65 13.38 -8.24
C ALA A 48 6.04 13.51 -8.89
N ASP A 49 6.95 12.58 -8.60
CA ASP A 49 8.28 12.53 -9.21
C ASP A 49 8.24 12.21 -10.72
N ALA A 50 7.34 11.31 -11.14
CA ALA A 50 7.08 11.04 -12.56
C ALA A 50 6.53 12.27 -13.28
N GLN A 51 5.56 12.97 -12.70
CA GLN A 51 5.01 14.21 -13.27
C GLN A 51 6.06 15.32 -13.35
N LYS A 52 6.94 15.40 -12.35
CA LYS A 52 8.08 16.33 -12.38
C LYS A 52 9.04 15.99 -13.51
N TYR A 53 9.32 14.71 -13.76
CA TYR A 53 10.12 14.28 -14.91
C TYR A 53 9.45 14.68 -16.24
N PHE A 54 8.16 14.41 -16.40
CA PHE A 54 7.39 14.75 -17.60
C PHE A 54 7.52 16.24 -17.98
N ARG A 55 7.39 17.13 -16.99
CA ARG A 55 7.44 18.59 -17.21
C ARG A 55 8.86 19.15 -17.37
N LYS A 56 9.87 18.38 -16.94
CA LYS A 56 11.26 18.84 -17.01
C LYS A 56 11.77 18.76 -18.46
N PRO A 57 12.44 19.80 -18.99
CA PRO A 57 13.01 19.75 -20.33
C PRO A 57 14.09 18.67 -20.47
N ARG A 58 14.23 18.09 -21.66
CA ARG A 58 15.22 17.05 -21.97
C ARG A 58 16.66 17.49 -21.72
N GLU A 59 16.96 18.77 -21.93
CA GLU A 59 18.29 19.37 -21.66
C GLU A 59 18.73 19.25 -20.20
N TYR A 60 17.78 19.12 -19.28
CA TYR A 60 18.05 18.93 -17.85
C TYR A 60 17.82 17.48 -17.40
N GLY A 61 17.72 16.52 -18.33
CA GLY A 61 17.46 15.10 -18.04
C GLY A 61 16.01 14.80 -17.66
N GLY A 62 15.06 15.58 -18.20
CA GLY A 62 13.62 15.33 -18.09
C GLY A 62 13.00 14.68 -19.33
N GLY A 63 11.69 14.51 -19.29
CA GLY A 63 10.90 13.83 -20.32
C GLY A 63 10.43 14.72 -21.48
N SER A 64 10.43 16.05 -21.31
CA SER A 64 9.94 17.00 -22.33
C SER A 64 8.53 16.68 -22.86
N ASN A 65 7.58 16.51 -21.94
CA ASN A 65 6.21 16.05 -22.18
C ASN A 65 6.09 14.58 -22.61
N SER A 66 7.01 13.74 -22.14
CA SER A 66 6.95 12.29 -22.31
C SER A 66 7.34 11.61 -20.99
N PHE A 67 6.66 10.54 -20.59
CA PHE A 67 7.13 9.70 -19.48
C PHE A 67 8.22 8.71 -19.93
N ILE A 68 8.45 8.54 -21.24
CA ILE A 68 9.43 7.61 -21.78
C ILE A 68 10.82 7.93 -21.22
N GLY A 69 11.44 6.92 -20.61
CA GLY A 69 12.76 7.04 -19.97
C GLY A 69 12.72 7.37 -18.48
N TRP A 70 11.55 7.58 -17.90
CA TRP A 70 11.39 7.57 -16.45
C TRP A 70 11.52 6.15 -15.90
N SER A 71 12.14 6.02 -14.74
CA SER A 71 12.27 4.76 -14.02
C SER A 71 12.08 5.00 -12.53
N VAL A 72 11.50 4.04 -11.82
CA VAL A 72 11.41 4.10 -10.35
C VAL A 72 12.82 4.21 -9.77
N PRO A 73 13.11 5.24 -8.93
CA PRO A 73 14.40 5.36 -8.27
C PRO A 73 14.70 4.12 -7.43
N ARG A 74 15.93 3.59 -7.49
CA ARG A 74 16.30 2.35 -6.77
C ARG A 74 16.04 2.41 -5.27
N GLN A 75 16.15 3.60 -4.66
CA GLN A 75 15.86 3.81 -3.25
C GLN A 75 14.38 3.67 -2.89
N LEU A 76 13.50 3.88 -3.87
CA LEU A 76 12.04 3.78 -3.72
C LEU A 76 11.49 2.49 -4.33
N ALA A 77 12.30 1.72 -5.05
CA ALA A 77 11.87 0.44 -5.64
C ALA A 77 11.62 -0.63 -4.56
N ASN A 78 12.34 -0.58 -3.44
CA ASN A 78 12.11 -1.44 -2.28
C ASN A 78 12.23 -0.61 -1.01
N THR A 79 11.13 -0.45 -0.29
CA THR A 79 11.08 0.26 0.99
C THR A 79 10.61 -0.69 2.08
N SER A 80 10.52 -0.19 3.32
CA SER A 80 9.92 -0.95 4.42
C SER A 80 8.43 -1.24 4.21
N SER A 81 7.76 -0.42 3.39
CA SER A 81 6.32 -0.51 3.14
C SER A 81 5.99 -1.54 2.07
N GLY A 82 6.88 -1.69 1.06
CA GLY A 82 6.65 -2.58 -0.07
C GLY A 82 7.68 -2.47 -1.19
N SER A 83 7.39 -3.15 -2.29
CA SER A 83 8.13 -3.07 -3.55
C SER A 83 7.32 -2.31 -4.59
N PHE A 84 7.99 -1.46 -5.38
CA PHE A 84 7.36 -0.60 -6.36
C PHE A 84 8.02 -0.78 -7.72
N GLU A 85 7.20 -1.09 -8.72
CA GLU A 85 7.67 -1.35 -10.07
C GLU A 85 6.71 -0.77 -11.12
N ILE A 86 7.21 -0.64 -12.35
CA ILE A 86 6.40 -0.19 -13.48
C ILE A 86 5.61 -1.38 -13.98
N ASP A 87 4.30 -1.22 -14.06
CA ASP A 87 3.38 -2.23 -14.53
C ASP A 87 3.05 -1.99 -16.01
N GLY A 88 3.73 -2.70 -16.90
CA GLY A 88 3.52 -2.60 -18.35
C GLY A 88 4.40 -1.56 -19.05
N GLU A 89 3.90 -1.03 -20.18
CA GLU A 89 4.65 -0.13 -21.04
C GLU A 89 4.55 1.34 -20.59
N ILE A 90 5.65 2.07 -20.74
CA ILE A 90 5.67 3.52 -20.52
C ILE A 90 5.24 4.19 -21.82
N LEU A 91 4.14 4.93 -21.75
CA LEU A 91 3.63 5.72 -22.86
C LEU A 91 4.12 7.17 -22.72
N ASP A 92 3.90 7.99 -23.75
CA ASP A 92 4.26 9.40 -23.69
C ASP A 92 3.48 10.14 -22.59
N ASP A 93 2.20 9.85 -22.43
CA ASP A 93 1.27 10.54 -21.53
C ASP A 93 0.77 9.67 -20.37
N GLU A 94 1.21 8.42 -20.27
CA GLU A 94 0.77 7.52 -19.23
C GLU A 94 1.89 6.60 -18.74
N ILE A 95 1.92 6.37 -17.43
CA ILE A 95 2.70 5.29 -16.82
C ILE A 95 1.89 4.65 -15.70
N ASN A 96 1.87 3.32 -15.66
CA ASN A 96 1.25 2.55 -14.58
C ASN A 96 2.35 2.04 -13.64
N ILE A 97 2.17 2.26 -12.34
CA ILE A 97 3.10 1.84 -11.30
C ILE A 97 2.33 0.98 -10.32
N ILE A 98 2.86 -0.19 -10.00
CA ILE A 98 2.29 -1.11 -9.00
C ILE A 98 3.16 -1.10 -7.74
N GLY A 99 2.50 -0.93 -6.60
CA GLY A 99 3.07 -1.07 -5.27
C GLY A 99 2.55 -2.36 -4.62
N THR A 100 3.46 -3.23 -4.24
CA THR A 100 3.17 -4.47 -3.51
C THR A 100 3.64 -4.31 -2.07
N GLY A 101 2.69 -4.26 -1.14
CA GLY A 101 2.93 -4.15 0.29
C GLY A 101 3.49 -5.43 0.92
N THR A 102 4.02 -5.28 2.12
CA THR A 102 4.63 -6.38 2.90
C THR A 102 3.63 -7.17 3.74
N GLU A 103 2.45 -6.63 4.00
CA GLU A 103 1.40 -7.31 4.78
C GLU A 103 0.58 -8.26 3.90
N VAL A 104 0.39 -9.49 4.42
CA VAL A 104 -0.37 -10.56 3.76
C VAL A 104 -1.83 -10.49 4.23
N ILE A 105 -2.76 -10.34 3.27
CA ILE A 105 -4.21 -10.26 3.52
C ILE A 105 -4.80 -11.66 3.69
N THR A 106 -4.31 -12.63 2.92
CA THR A 106 -4.68 -14.06 2.95
C THR A 106 -3.48 -14.85 2.47
N ASP A 107 -3.27 -16.09 2.93
CA ASP A 107 -2.08 -16.97 2.81
C ASP A 107 -1.06 -16.75 1.66
N ASN A 108 -1.44 -16.19 0.51
CA ASN A 108 -0.53 -15.86 -0.60
C ASN A 108 -0.80 -14.51 -1.31
N ASP A 109 -1.69 -13.66 -0.80
CA ASP A 109 -2.04 -12.36 -1.38
C ASP A 109 -1.64 -11.21 -0.46
N THR A 110 -0.86 -10.29 -0.99
CA THR A 110 -0.37 -9.11 -0.29
C THR A 110 -1.18 -7.89 -0.71
N VAL A 111 -1.12 -6.84 0.10
CA VAL A 111 -1.69 -5.54 -0.26
C VAL A 111 -1.11 -5.08 -1.60
N LYS A 112 -1.96 -4.82 -2.59
CA LYS A 112 -1.53 -4.35 -3.91
C LYS A 112 -2.31 -3.12 -4.31
N VAL A 113 -1.57 -2.10 -4.72
CA VAL A 113 -2.13 -0.82 -5.16
C VAL A 113 -1.48 -0.48 -6.50
N ASN A 114 -2.30 -0.15 -7.49
CA ASN A 114 -1.83 0.34 -8.78
C ASN A 114 -2.17 1.84 -8.89
N ILE A 115 -1.22 2.63 -9.36
CA ILE A 115 -1.41 4.04 -9.68
C ILE A 115 -1.13 4.26 -11.16
N LYS A 116 -2.13 4.78 -11.87
CA LYS A 116 -1.99 5.30 -13.22
C LYS A 116 -1.63 6.77 -13.15
N VAL A 117 -0.45 7.14 -13.62
CA VAL A 117 0.04 8.53 -13.60
C VAL A 117 -0.15 9.14 -14.99
N LEU A 118 -0.83 10.30 -15.02
CA LEU A 118 -1.02 11.16 -16.19
C LEU A 118 -0.29 12.50 -15.97
N PRO A 119 -0.15 13.37 -17.00
CA PRO A 119 0.66 14.59 -16.90
C PRO A 119 0.21 15.58 -15.83
N ASN A 120 -1.10 15.57 -15.52
CA ASN A 120 -1.73 16.52 -14.61
C ASN A 120 -2.59 15.84 -13.53
N ASN A 121 -2.74 14.52 -13.58
CA ASN A 121 -3.56 13.78 -12.64
C ASN A 121 -2.97 12.38 -12.41
N TYR A 122 -3.46 11.68 -11.41
CA TYR A 122 -3.18 10.27 -11.21
C TYR A 122 -4.46 9.57 -10.73
N ASN A 123 -4.61 8.30 -11.05
CA ASN A 123 -5.72 7.47 -10.59
C ASN A 123 -5.15 6.32 -9.77
N VAL A 124 -5.57 6.21 -8.52
CA VAL A 124 -5.20 5.11 -7.64
C VAL A 124 -6.30 4.04 -7.71
N THR A 125 -5.89 2.79 -7.89
CA THR A 125 -6.75 1.61 -7.85
C THR A 125 -6.19 0.62 -6.85
N ILE A 126 -6.98 0.27 -5.83
CA ILE A 126 -6.60 -0.77 -4.87
C ILE A 126 -7.03 -2.10 -5.49
N ILE A 127 -6.06 -3.00 -5.67
CA ILE A 127 -6.31 -4.31 -6.27
C ILE A 127 -6.79 -5.28 -5.19
N ASN A 128 -6.10 -5.31 -4.04
CA ASN A 128 -6.39 -6.20 -2.91
C ASN A 128 -6.24 -5.49 -1.55
#